data_AF-A0A3D5AQR2-F1
#
_entry.id   AF-A0A3D5AQR2-F1
#
_cell.length_a   1.000
_cell.length_b   1.000
_cell.length_c   1.000
_cell.angle_alpha   90.00
_cell.angle_beta   90.00
_cell.angle_gamma   90.00
#
_symmetry.space_group_name_H-M   'P 1'
#
loop_
_entity.id
_entity.type
_entity.pdbx_description
1 polymer ?
#
loop_
_entity_poly.entity_id
_entity_poly.type
_entity_poly.pdbx_seq_one_letter_code
_entity_poly.pdbx_strand_id
1 'polypeptide(L)'
;MVAGTTTPAAAEPERGPHVRQIGEERATSINLGHPSRSGTVEVRYPGATYIKVHFASLRLAPGDYVTVTDPTGREVYTYHGVATAGDSSHTLHGRPGFAAMSVDGEVAVVTLHASTPGSAARIDGYWRGYT
;
A
#
# COMPACT_ATOMS: atom_id res chain seq x y z
N MET A 1 -48.74 53.62 8.91
CA MET A 1 -47.52 52.97 9.41
C MET A 1 -47.67 51.47 9.19
N VAL A 2 -46.85 50.86 8.34
CA VAL A 2 -46.80 49.39 8.19
C VAL A 2 -45.34 49.01 8.36
N ALA A 3 -45.08 48.19 9.37
CA ALA A 3 -43.74 47.79 9.80
C ALA A 3 -43.10 46.85 8.75
N GLY A 4 -41.88 47.19 8.31
CA GLY A 4 -41.05 46.30 7.53
C GLY A 4 -40.52 45.17 8.41
N THR A 5 -40.74 43.92 8.00
CA THR A 5 -40.17 42.76 8.68
C THR A 5 -38.89 42.38 7.94
N THR A 6 -37.73 42.64 8.52
CA THR A 6 -36.45 42.11 8.03
C THR A 6 -36.28 40.72 8.60
N THR A 7 -36.29 39.70 7.74
CA THR A 7 -35.92 38.33 8.10
C THR A 7 -34.44 38.28 8.47
N PRO A 8 -34.03 37.69 9.60
CA PRO A 8 -32.62 37.54 9.93
C PRO A 8 -32.00 36.49 9.01
N ALA A 9 -30.86 36.81 8.39
CA ALA A 9 -30.07 35.84 7.64
C ALA A 9 -29.54 34.77 8.60
N ALA A 10 -29.90 33.51 8.36
CA ALA A 10 -29.31 32.37 9.05
C ALA A 10 -27.82 32.31 8.73
N ALA A 11 -26.96 32.29 9.75
CA ALA A 11 -25.54 32.09 9.57
C ALA A 11 -25.29 30.72 8.93
N GLU A 12 -24.58 30.70 7.79
CA GLU A 12 -24.08 29.44 7.22
C GLU A 12 -23.16 28.77 8.24
N PRO A 13 -23.29 27.45 8.47
CA PRO A 13 -22.32 26.74 9.29
C PRO A 13 -20.94 26.89 8.65
N GLU A 14 -19.96 27.36 9.41
CA GLU A 14 -18.58 27.43 8.95
C GLU A 14 -18.16 26.03 8.48
N ARG A 15 -17.93 25.89 7.16
CA ARG A 15 -17.34 24.68 6.60
C ARG A 15 -15.98 24.52 7.26
N GLY A 16 -15.88 23.51 8.13
CA GLY A 16 -14.59 23.08 8.68
C GLY A 16 -13.56 22.86 7.56
N PRO A 17 -12.25 22.83 7.87
CA PRO A 17 -11.20 22.83 6.86
C PRO A 17 -11.45 21.72 5.83
N HIS A 18 -11.41 22.09 4.55
CA HIS A 18 -11.52 21.15 3.45
C HIS A 18 -10.30 20.20 3.46
N VAL A 19 -10.46 19.02 4.07
CA VAL A 19 -9.43 17.97 4.07
C VAL A 19 -9.33 17.40 2.65
N ARG A 20 -8.17 17.59 2.01
CA ARG A 20 -7.88 16.97 0.72
C ARG A 20 -7.55 15.49 0.93
N GLN A 21 -8.37 14.60 0.37
CA GLN A 21 -8.09 13.18 0.34
C GLN A 21 -7.07 12.86 -0.78
N ILE A 22 -5.95 12.24 -0.42
CA ILE A 22 -4.86 11.90 -1.36
C ILE A 22 -4.87 10.44 -1.81
N GLY A 23 -5.72 9.62 -1.21
CA GLY A 23 -5.81 8.20 -1.51
C GLY A 23 -6.86 7.49 -0.66
N GLU A 24 -7.00 6.20 -0.94
CA GLU A 24 -8.01 5.35 -0.31
C GLU A 24 -7.47 3.94 -0.14
N GLU A 25 -7.74 3.35 1.01
CA GLU A 25 -7.41 1.96 1.29
C GLU A 25 -8.40 1.00 0.62
N ARG A 26 -7.88 -0.09 0.10
CA ARG A 26 -8.61 -1.21 -0.46
C ARG A 26 -8.13 -2.49 0.20
N ALA A 27 -9.06 -3.24 0.77
CA ALA A 27 -8.77 -4.58 1.26
C ALA A 27 -8.48 -5.53 0.09
N THR A 28 -7.54 -6.43 0.28
CA THR A 28 -7.29 -7.56 -0.61
C THR A 28 -6.83 -8.76 0.21
N SER A 29 -6.67 -9.93 -0.39
CA SER A 29 -6.09 -11.07 0.31
C SER A 29 -5.30 -11.92 -0.67
N ILE A 30 -4.02 -11.60 -0.78
CA ILE A 30 -3.09 -12.28 -1.66
C ILE A 30 -2.03 -12.96 -0.80
N ASN A 31 -1.69 -14.18 -1.18
CA ASN A 31 -0.62 -14.91 -0.53
C ASN A 31 0.35 -15.44 -1.58
N LEU A 32 1.62 -15.12 -1.40
CA LEU A 32 2.75 -15.65 -2.16
C LEU A 32 3.49 -16.64 -1.28
N GLY A 33 4.04 -17.70 -1.86
CA GLY A 33 4.76 -18.71 -1.09
C GLY A 33 5.44 -19.78 -1.93
N HIS A 34 6.60 -20.22 -1.49
CA HIS A 34 7.38 -21.27 -2.16
C HIS A 34 7.17 -22.64 -1.48
N PRO A 35 7.02 -23.76 -2.24
CA PRO A 35 7.02 -23.86 -3.71
C PRO A 35 5.64 -23.71 -4.38
N SER A 36 4.57 -23.58 -3.59
CA SER A 36 3.20 -23.89 -4.05
C SER A 36 2.35 -22.69 -4.51
N ARG A 37 2.87 -21.46 -4.55
CA ARG A 37 2.13 -20.26 -5.01
C ARG A 37 2.97 -19.42 -5.96
N SER A 38 2.31 -18.65 -6.83
CA SER A 38 2.98 -17.79 -7.82
C SER A 38 4.00 -16.89 -7.12
N GLY A 39 5.24 -16.91 -7.62
CA GLY A 39 6.28 -16.01 -7.12
C GLY A 39 5.95 -14.55 -7.37
N THR A 40 5.02 -14.24 -8.28
CA THR A 40 4.67 -12.86 -8.65
C THR A 40 3.15 -12.66 -8.66
N VAL A 41 2.71 -11.44 -8.34
CA VAL A 41 1.32 -10.98 -8.45
C VAL A 41 1.27 -9.49 -8.81
N GLU A 42 0.23 -9.08 -9.52
CA GLU A 42 -0.08 -7.67 -9.74
C GLU A 42 -1.17 -7.20 -8.78
N VAL A 43 -0.93 -6.07 -8.12
CA VAL A 43 -1.95 -5.28 -7.41
C VAL A 43 -2.26 -4.08 -8.29
N ARG A 44 -3.49 -4.03 -8.83
CA ARG A 44 -3.90 -3.03 -9.82
C ARG A 44 -5.14 -2.27 -9.38
N TYR A 45 -5.15 -0.96 -9.65
CA TYR A 45 -6.35 -0.15 -9.59
C TYR A 45 -6.36 0.88 -10.74
N PRO A 46 -7.22 0.73 -11.74
CA PRO A 46 -7.27 1.64 -12.89
C PRO A 46 -7.43 3.11 -12.46
N GLY A 47 -6.58 3.97 -13.01
CA GLY A 47 -6.60 5.41 -12.73
C GLY A 47 -6.03 5.82 -11.36
N ALA A 48 -5.36 4.92 -10.63
CA ALA A 48 -4.58 5.31 -9.46
C ALA A 48 -3.30 6.05 -9.88
N THR A 49 -2.92 7.09 -9.13
CA THR A 49 -1.66 7.82 -9.33
C THR A 49 -0.47 7.10 -8.70
N TYR A 50 -0.72 6.30 -7.66
CA TYR A 50 0.23 5.38 -7.05
C TYR A 50 -0.50 4.18 -6.43
N ILE A 51 0.24 3.09 -6.20
CA ILE A 51 -0.19 1.95 -5.39
C ILE A 51 0.78 1.76 -4.22
N LYS A 52 0.25 1.69 -2.99
CA LYS A 52 1.03 1.38 -1.78
C LYS A 52 0.57 0.06 -1.21
N VAL A 53 1.39 -0.97 -1.27
CA VAL A 53 1.03 -2.32 -0.80
C VAL A 53 1.15 -2.41 0.73
N HIS A 54 0.19 -3.07 1.38
CA HIS A 54 0.31 -3.48 2.79
C HIS A 54 0.60 -4.98 2.88
N PHE A 55 1.74 -5.33 3.46
CA PHE A 55 2.02 -6.70 3.84
C PHE A 55 1.46 -6.96 5.23
N ALA A 56 0.56 -7.92 5.36
CA ALA A 56 0.10 -8.40 6.66
C ALA A 56 1.23 -9.11 7.43
N SER A 57 2.11 -9.79 6.70
CA SER A 57 3.28 -10.49 7.26
C SER A 57 4.25 -10.90 6.16
N LEU A 58 5.54 -10.89 6.49
CA LEU A 58 6.59 -11.56 5.73
C LEU A 58 7.16 -12.72 6.52
N ARG A 59 7.28 -13.89 5.88
CA ARG A 59 7.96 -15.10 6.36
C ARG A 59 9.08 -15.42 5.39
N LEU A 60 10.32 -15.04 5.67
CA LEU A 60 11.41 -15.15 4.68
C LEU A 60 12.63 -15.78 5.33
N ALA A 61 13.14 -16.83 4.70
CA ALA A 61 14.42 -17.41 5.09
C ALA A 61 15.60 -16.46 4.77
N PRO A 62 16.77 -16.64 5.40
CA PRO A 62 17.96 -15.90 5.04
C PRO A 62 18.27 -16.01 3.53
N GLY A 63 18.47 -14.88 2.86
CA GLY A 63 18.72 -14.80 1.42
C GLY A 63 17.46 -14.68 0.55
N ASP A 64 16.27 -14.97 1.10
CA ASP A 64 15.00 -14.74 0.41
C ASP A 64 14.51 -13.29 0.64
N TYR A 65 13.83 -12.75 -0.37
CA TYR A 65 13.35 -11.36 -0.34
C TYR A 65 12.07 -11.16 -1.17
N VAL A 66 11.42 -10.03 -0.96
CA VAL A 66 10.28 -9.58 -1.77
C VAL A 66 10.62 -8.26 -2.43
N THR A 67 10.28 -8.10 -3.70
CA THR A 67 10.31 -6.82 -4.40
C THR A 67 8.91 -6.30 -4.65
N VAL A 68 8.72 -5.00 -4.52
CA VAL A 68 7.55 -4.25 -5.01
C VAL A 68 8.05 -3.30 -6.09
N THR A 69 7.54 -3.45 -7.31
CA THR A 69 8.01 -2.68 -8.46
C THR A 69 6.86 -2.07 -9.24
N ASP A 70 7.14 -1.04 -10.03
CA ASP A 70 6.28 -0.67 -11.15
C ASP A 70 6.38 -1.76 -12.26
N PRO A 71 5.46 -1.79 -13.26
CA PRO A 71 5.50 -2.77 -14.36
C PRO A 71 6.70 -2.65 -15.30
N THR A 72 7.36 -1.49 -15.32
CA THR A 72 8.53 -1.20 -16.15
C THR A 72 9.85 -1.60 -15.46
N GLY A 73 9.82 -1.89 -14.15
CA GLY A 73 10.98 -2.18 -13.32
C GLY A 73 11.88 -0.97 -13.04
N ARG A 74 11.40 0.26 -13.24
CA ARG A 74 12.20 1.47 -13.00
C ARG A 74 12.22 1.84 -11.53
N GLU A 75 11.10 1.66 -10.85
CA GLU A 75 10.97 1.76 -9.41
C GLU A 75 10.97 0.36 -8.79
N VAL A 76 11.88 0.13 -7.84
CA VAL A 76 12.07 -1.16 -7.18
C VAL A 76 12.35 -0.95 -5.70
N TYR A 77 11.53 -1.56 -4.86
CA TYR A 77 11.75 -1.63 -3.41
C TYR A 77 11.88 -3.06 -2.96
N THR A 78 12.93 -3.34 -2.20
CA THR A 78 13.28 -4.71 -1.77
C THR A 78 13.14 -4.83 -0.26
N TYR A 79 12.58 -5.96 0.20
CA TYR A 79 12.40 -6.30 1.60
C TYR A 79 12.97 -7.68 1.90
N HIS A 80 13.95 -7.75 2.80
CA HIS A 80 14.70 -8.97 3.08
C HIS A 80 14.22 -9.71 4.33
N GLY A 81 14.43 -11.03 4.36
CA GLY A 81 14.19 -11.85 5.55
C GLY A 81 15.17 -11.60 6.70
N VAL A 82 16.38 -11.17 6.37
CA VAL A 82 17.41 -10.74 7.32
C VAL A 82 17.80 -9.33 6.94
N ALA A 83 17.85 -8.43 7.93
CA ALA A 83 18.17 -7.02 7.69
C ALA A 83 19.52 -6.87 6.99
N THR A 84 19.54 -6.10 5.91
CA THR A 84 20.72 -5.68 5.17
C THR A 84 20.96 -4.18 5.34
N ALA A 85 22.11 -3.68 4.86
CA ALA A 85 22.41 -2.25 4.94
C ALA A 85 21.38 -1.44 4.13
N GLY A 86 20.69 -0.53 4.82
CA GLY A 86 19.63 0.31 4.23
C GLY A 86 18.20 -0.16 4.54
N ASP A 87 18.04 -1.37 5.06
CA ASP A 87 16.72 -1.85 5.49
C ASP A 87 16.23 -1.09 6.75
N SER A 88 14.94 -0.78 6.77
CA SER A 88 14.28 -0.25 7.96
C SER A 88 13.99 -1.38 8.95
N SER A 89 14.19 -1.12 10.24
CA SER A 89 13.79 -2.09 11.28
C SER A 89 12.28 -2.35 11.30
N HIS A 90 11.46 -1.47 10.69
CA HIS A 90 10.00 -1.61 10.62
C HIS A 90 9.52 -2.55 9.51
N THR A 91 10.40 -2.97 8.59
CA THR A 91 10.02 -3.78 7.41
C THR A 91 10.57 -5.20 7.47
N LEU A 92 10.99 -5.64 8.66
CA LEU A 92 11.64 -6.93 8.86
C LEU A 92 10.66 -8.09 8.93
N HIS A 93 11.14 -9.26 8.48
CA HIS A 93 10.50 -10.55 8.71
C HIS A 93 10.15 -10.81 10.19
N GLY A 94 9.05 -11.54 10.42
CA GLY A 94 8.66 -12.01 11.76
C GLY A 94 7.98 -10.95 12.62
N ARG A 95 7.85 -9.72 12.12
CA ARG A 95 7.10 -8.64 12.74
C ARG A 95 5.64 -8.59 12.25
N PRO A 96 4.75 -7.90 12.97
CA PRO A 96 3.46 -7.50 12.44
C PRO A 96 3.62 -6.77 11.09
N GLY A 97 2.54 -6.75 10.31
CA GLY A 97 2.52 -6.19 8.96
C GLY A 97 3.03 -4.75 8.84
N PHE A 98 3.41 -4.38 7.62
CA PHE A 98 3.88 -3.03 7.28
C PHE A 98 3.44 -2.62 5.88
N ALA A 99 3.34 -1.31 5.68
CA ALA A 99 3.09 -0.75 4.37
C ALA A 99 4.42 -0.52 3.62
N ALA A 100 4.59 -1.16 2.46
CA ALA A 100 5.73 -0.97 1.57
C ALA A 100 5.78 0.46 1.01
N MET A 101 6.91 0.86 0.43
CA MET A 101 6.96 2.10 -0.35
C MET A 101 5.94 2.04 -1.49
N SER A 102 5.34 3.20 -1.79
CA SER A 102 4.42 3.31 -2.92
C SER A 102 5.21 3.15 -4.21
N VAL A 103 4.56 2.59 -5.23
CA VAL A 103 5.06 2.67 -6.61
C VAL A 103 4.13 3.56 -7.43
N ASP A 104 4.72 4.29 -8.36
CA ASP A 104 3.99 5.21 -9.23
C ASP A 104 3.12 4.47 -10.26
N GLY A 105 1.94 5.03 -10.51
CA GLY A 105 0.95 4.50 -11.45
C GLY A 105 -0.06 3.54 -10.84
N GLU A 106 -0.75 2.83 -11.74
CA GLU A 106 -1.94 2.03 -11.39
C GLU A 106 -1.65 0.58 -11.01
N VAL A 107 -0.39 0.15 -11.08
CA VAL A 107 0.00 -1.26 -10.88
C VAL A 107 1.26 -1.35 -10.02
N ALA A 108 1.18 -2.15 -8.96
CA ALA A 108 2.34 -2.68 -8.26
C ALA A 108 2.54 -4.16 -8.59
N VAL A 109 3.73 -4.53 -9.02
CA VAL A 109 4.14 -5.92 -9.21
C VAL A 109 4.88 -6.36 -7.96
N VAL A 110 4.32 -7.34 -7.25
CA VAL A 110 4.94 -7.90 -6.04
C VAL A 110 5.52 -9.27 -6.38
N THR A 111 6.83 -9.43 -6.18
CA THR A 111 7.53 -10.69 -6.45
C THR A 111 8.23 -11.19 -5.20
N LEU A 112 7.90 -12.42 -4.79
CA LEU A 112 8.63 -13.23 -3.82
C LEU A 112 9.77 -13.96 -4.54
N HIS A 113 10.99 -13.61 -4.18
CA HIS A 113 12.22 -14.27 -4.61
C HIS A 113 12.63 -15.23 -3.49
N ALA A 114 12.19 -16.48 -3.61
CA ALA A 114 12.42 -17.49 -2.58
C ALA A 114 12.96 -18.79 -3.17
N SER A 115 13.99 -19.30 -2.52
CA SER A 115 14.57 -20.63 -2.77
C SER A 115 14.27 -21.61 -1.62
N THR A 116 13.82 -21.09 -0.48
CA THR A 116 13.57 -21.90 0.72
C THR A 116 12.07 -22.23 0.86
N PRO A 117 11.71 -23.52 1.02
CA PRO A 117 10.35 -23.91 1.34
C PRO A 117 9.83 -23.24 2.61
N GLY A 118 8.61 -22.72 2.55
CA GLY A 118 7.97 -22.03 3.67
C GLY A 118 8.19 -20.52 3.69
N SER A 119 9.06 -19.97 2.84
CA SER A 119 9.10 -18.54 2.57
C SER A 119 7.79 -18.09 1.91
N ALA A 120 7.19 -17.03 2.44
CA ALA A 120 5.87 -16.53 2.09
C ALA A 120 5.70 -15.03 2.38
N ALA A 121 4.85 -14.38 1.60
CA ALA A 121 4.39 -13.02 1.82
C ALA A 121 2.86 -12.96 1.77
N ARG A 122 2.25 -12.28 2.73
CA ARG A 122 0.80 -12.07 2.75
C ARG A 122 0.50 -10.59 2.59
N ILE A 123 -0.36 -10.26 1.63
CA ILE A 123 -0.87 -8.92 1.37
C ILE A 123 -2.35 -8.93 1.74
N ASP A 124 -2.75 -8.00 2.60
CA ASP A 124 -4.13 -7.83 3.07
C ASP A 124 -4.77 -6.50 2.65
N GLY A 125 -3.98 -5.60 2.05
CA GLY A 125 -4.50 -4.32 1.58
C GLY A 125 -3.54 -3.58 0.68
N TYR A 126 -4.04 -2.50 0.10
CA TYR A 126 -3.25 -1.49 -0.58
C TYR A 126 -3.95 -0.13 -0.53
N TRP A 127 -3.19 0.95 -0.69
CA TRP A 127 -3.76 2.27 -0.95
C TRP A 127 -3.65 2.60 -2.44
N ARG A 128 -4.70 3.21 -2.99
CA ARG A 128 -4.69 3.81 -4.32
C ARG A 128 -4.68 5.33 -4.21
N GLY A 129 -3.73 5.96 -4.87
CA GLY A 129 -3.59 7.41 -4.92
C GLY A 129 -4.66 8.10 -5.75
N TYR A 130 -4.99 9.33 -5.38
CA TYR A 130 -5.83 10.24 -6.15
C TYR A 130 -4.95 11.29 -6.84
N THR A 131 -5.55 12.05 -7.77
CA THR A 131 -4.95 13.26 -8.34
C THR A 131 -5.35 14.48 -7.53
#